data_AF-A0A3S1UJU8-F1
#
_entry.id   AF-A0A3S1UJU8-F1
#
_cell.length_a   1.000
_cell.length_b   1.000
_cell.length_c   1.000
_cell.angle_alpha   90.00
_cell.angle_beta   90.00
_cell.angle_gamma   90.00
#
_symmetry.space_group_name_H-M   'P 1'
#
loop_
_entity.id
_entity.type
_entity.pdbx_description
1 polymer ?
#
loop_
_entity_poly.entity_id
_entity_poly.type
_entity_poly.pdbx_seq_one_letter_code
_entity_poly.pdbx_strand_id
1 'polypeptide(L)' 'FWYRGLAQGGIAAVGQLQLLQPFFGLALAATLLHEQVSPLMVVVTLGVVACVFGAKKFAR' A
#
# COMPACT_ATOMS: atom_id res chain seq x y z
N PHE A 1 -12.68 -8.79 10.78
CA PHE A 1 -11.32 -9.15 10.35
C PHE A 1 -10.31 -8.05 10.72
N TRP A 2 -10.52 -6.80 10.30
CA TRP A 2 -9.63 -5.66 10.59
C TRP A 2 -9.26 -5.49 12.08
N TYR A 3 -10.24 -5.37 12.99
CA TYR A 3 -9.96 -5.24 14.42
C TYR A 3 -9.20 -6.44 15.02
N ARG A 4 -9.49 -7.66 14.55
CA ARG A 4 -8.75 -8.87 14.97
C ARG A 4 -7.31 -8.83 14.48
N GLY A 5 -7.07 -8.40 13.24
CA GLY A 5 -5.73 -8.26 12.67
C GLY A 5 -4.91 -7.18 13.39
N LEU A 6 -5.52 -6.04 13.74
CA LEU A 6 -4.88 -5.02 14.57
C LEU A 6 -4.55 -5.54 15.97
N ALA A 7 -5.46 -6.32 16.58
CA ALA A 7 -5.21 -6.92 17.89
C ALA A 7 -4.11 -8.00 17.86
N GLN A 8 -3.95 -8.72 16.74
CA GLN A 8 -2.96 -9.79 16.58
C GLN A 8 -1.57 -9.28 16.14
N GLY A 9 -1.50 -8.33 15.22
CA GLY A 9 -0.25 -7.84 14.62
C GLY A 9 0.18 -6.45 15.08
N GLY A 10 -0.69 -5.70 15.76
CA GLY A 10 -0.46 -4.31 16.14
C GLY A 10 -0.61 -3.32 14.98
N ILE A 11 -0.94 -2.07 15.32
CA ILE A 11 -1.24 -1.02 14.34
C ILE A 11 -0.06 -0.76 13.40
N ALA A 12 1.16 -0.72 13.93
CA ALA A 12 2.36 -0.42 13.15
C ALA A 12 2.65 -1.49 12.08
N ALA A 13 2.56 -2.78 12.42
CA ALA A 13 2.84 -3.85 11.47
C ALA A 13 1.74 -3.95 10.40
N VAL A 14 0.47 -3.85 10.80
CA VAL A 14 -0.66 -3.85 9.87
C VAL A 14 -0.60 -2.65 8.92
N GLY A 15 -0.21 -1.47 9.41
CA GLY A 15 0.00 -0.28 8.59
C GLY A 15 1.13 -0.44 7.56
N GLN A 16 2.21 -1.16 7.88
CA GLN A 16 3.26 -1.47 6.90
C GLN A 16 2.79 -2.45 5.83
N LEU A 17 2.01 -3.47 6.21
CA LEU A 17 1.43 -4.41 5.25
C LEU A 17 0.50 -3.72 4.25
N GLN A 18 -0.24 -2.70 4.69
CA GLN A 18 -1.10 -1.92 3.80
C GLN A 18 -0.33 -1.10 2.76
N LEU A 19 0.95 -0.79 2.96
CA LEU A 19 1.76 -0.14 1.92
C LEU A 19 1.98 -1.06 0.71
N LEU A 20 1.87 -2.37 0.88
CA LEU A 20 1.92 -3.34 -0.21
C LEU A 20 0.58 -3.49 -0.94
N GLN A 21 -0.52 -3.16 -0.27
CA GLN A 21 -1.88 -3.31 -0.80
C GLN A 21 -2.10 -2.65 -2.17
N PRO A 22 -1.72 -1.38 -2.42
CA PRO A 22 -1.98 -0.73 -3.70
C PRO A 22 -1.24 -1.40 -4.87
N PHE A 23 -0.05 -1.98 -4.64
CA PHE A 23 0.68 -2.72 -5.68
C PHE A 23 -0.03 -4.01 -6.06
N PHE A 24 -0.44 -4.80 -5.07
CA PHE A 24 -1.21 -6.02 -5.33
C PHE A 24 -2.58 -5.71 -5.91
N GLY A 25 -3.23 -4.62 -5.48
CA GLY A 25 -4.50 -4.17 -6.05
C GLY A 25 -4.38 -3.87 -7.54
N LEU A 26 -3.39 -3.08 -7.95
CA LEU A 26 -3.14 -2.77 -9.36
C LEU A 26 -2.75 -4.02 -10.17
N ALA A 27 -1.89 -4.88 -9.62
CA ALA A 27 -1.47 -6.11 -10.29
C ALA A 27 -2.65 -7.07 -10.51
N LEU A 28 -3.51 -7.23 -9.50
CA LEU A 28 -4.70 -8.08 -9.60
C LEU A 28 -5.74 -7.48 -10.56
N ALA A 29 -5.96 -6.16 -10.52
CA ALA A 29 -6.86 -5.50 -11.48
C ALA A 29 -6.40 -5.68 -12.93
N ALA A 30 -5.10 -5.52 -13.20
CA ALA A 30 -4.54 -5.72 -14.54
C ALA A 30 -4.62 -7.19 -15.01
N THR A 31 -4.38 -8.15 -14.11
CA THR A 31 -4.25 -9.58 -14.47
C THR A 31 -5.59 -10.32 -14.49
N LEU A 32 -6.48 -10.04 -13.55
CA LEU A 32 -7.75 -10.76 -13.39
C LEU A 32 -8.92 -10.05 -14.09
N LEU A 33 -8.95 -8.71 -14.03
CA LEU A 33 -10.03 -7.91 -14.61
C LEU A 33 -9.64 -7.29 -15.95
N HIS A 34 -8.38 -7.43 -16.37
CA HIS A 34 -7.82 -6.83 -17.57
C HIS A 34 -8.02 -5.30 -17.63
N GLU A 35 -8.08 -4.65 -16.47
CA GLU A 35 -8.19 -3.20 -16.40
C GLU A 35 -6.90 -2.53 -16.86
N GLN A 36 -7.04 -1.41 -17.57
CA GLN A 36 -5.89 -0.62 -17.99
C GLN A 36 -5.31 0.12 -16.79
N VAL A 37 -4.23 -0.43 -16.23
CA VAL A 37 -3.44 0.26 -15.22
C VAL A 37 -2.58 1.31 -15.93
N SER A 38 -2.94 2.57 -15.75
CA SER A 38 -2.18 3.66 -16.36
C SER A 38 -0.81 3.82 -15.68
N PRO A 39 0.24 4.24 -16.41
CA PRO A 39 1.53 4.54 -15.80
C PRO A 39 1.44 5.56 -14.66
N LEU A 40 0.47 6.49 -14.73
CA LEU A 40 0.24 7.49 -13.69
C LEU A 40 -0.21 6.86 -12.36
N MET A 41 -1.03 5.81 -12.38
CA MET A 41 -1.45 5.10 -11.16
C MET A 41 -0.25 4.51 -10.41
N VAL A 42 0.71 3.94 -11.16
CA VAL A 42 1.94 3.38 -10.60
C VAL A 42 2.83 4.48 -10.03
N VAL A 43 3.02 5.59 -10.76
CA VAL A 43 3.81 6.74 -10.31
C VAL A 43 3.24 7.35 -9.03
N VAL A 44 1.92 7.56 -8.96
CA VAL A 44 1.27 8.10 -7.76
C VAL A 44 1.41 7.13 -6.58
N THR A 45 1.25 5.83 -6.82
CA THR A 45 1.44 4.80 -5.78
C THR A 45 2.86 4.83 -5.20
N LEU A 46 3.87 4.89 -6.07
CA LEU A 46 5.27 5.04 -5.67
C LEU A 46 5.51 6.37 -4.93
N GLY A 47 4.89 7.45 -5.38
CA GLY A 47 4.95 8.76 -4.74
C GLY A 47 4.41 8.73 -3.30
N VAL A 48 3.26 8.09 -3.08
CA VAL A 48 2.70 7.90 -1.72
C VAL A 48 3.66 7.10 -0.84
N VAL A 49 4.24 6.01 -1.36
CA VAL A 49 5.23 5.21 -0.59
C VAL A 49 6.46 6.05 -0.25
N ALA A 50 6.96 6.86 -1.18
CA ALA A 50 8.08 7.77 -0.94
C ALA A 50 7.73 8.83 0.14
N CYS A 51 6.53 9.40 0.09
CA CYS A 51 6.03 10.32 1.12
C CYS A 51 5.96 9.66 2.50
N VAL A 52 5.44 8.44 2.58
CA VAL A 52 5.35 7.68 3.84
C VAL A 52 6.75 7.35 4.36
N PHE A 53 7.66 6.90 3.50
CA PHE A 53 9.05 6.61 3.89
C PHE A 53 9.77 7.88 4.37
N GLY A 54 9.59 9.00 3.68
CA GLY A 54 10.07 10.31 4.10
C GLY A 54 9.52 10.70 5.46
N ALA A 55 8.20 10.68 5.64
CA ALA A 55 7.56 10.99 6.90
C ALA A 55 8.08 10.10 8.05
N LYS A 56 8.26 8.79 7.80
CA LYS A 56 8.84 7.86 8.78
C LYS A 56 10.29 8.20 9.15
N LYS A 57 11.07 8.65 8.17
CA LYS A 57 12.48 9.06 8.36
C LYS A 57 12.61 10.35 9.19
N PHE A 58 11.68 11.28 9.03
CA PHE A 58 11.68 12.58 9.73
C PHE A 58 10.85 12.60 11.02
N ALA A 59 10.01 11.59 11.26
CA ALA A 59 9.27 11.42 12.51
C ALA A 59 10.12 10.80 13.65
N ARG A 60 11.43 10.68 13.45
CA ARG A 60 12.41 10.21 14.42
C ARG A 60 13.25 11.38 14.90
#